data_AF-A0A651GV18-F1
#
_entry.id   AF-A0A651GV18-F1
#
_cell.length_a   1.000
_cell.length_b   1.000
_cell.length_c   1.000
_cell.angle_alpha   90.00
_cell.angle_beta   90.00
_cell.angle_gamma   90.00
#
_symmetry.space_group_name_H-M   'P 1'
#
loop_
_entity.id
_entity.type
_entity.pdbx_description
1 polymer ?
#
loop_
_entity_poly.entity_id
_entity_poly.type
_entity_poly.pdbx_seq_one_letter_code
_entity_poly.pdbx_strand_id
1 'polypeptide(L)'
;AQRITDEIISLQGQMDNFRAQRIARTEVMRASNEGAMEGVQDLGIALKKVWLSTTDARTRTLADGEFDHAMMDNVSVDYNDKFNVNGDLIDFPGDPDGDPANTINCRCAVAFEPKESTLI
;
A
#
# COMPACT_ATOMS: atom_id res chain seq x y z
N ALA A 1 21.75 9.55 -38.33
CA ALA A 1 20.37 9.09 -38.09
C ALA A 1 20.36 7.82 -37.22
N GLN A 2 21.00 6.73 -37.66
CA GLN A 2 20.95 5.43 -36.98
C GLN A 2 21.35 5.44 -35.49
N ARG A 3 22.45 6.11 -35.12
CA ARG A 3 22.87 6.27 -33.71
C ARG A 3 21.77 6.87 -32.81
N ILE A 4 21.03 7.86 -33.31
CA ILE A 4 19.96 8.52 -32.54
C ILE A 4 18.76 7.58 -32.41
N THR A 5 18.43 6.85 -33.47
CA THR A 5 17.37 5.83 -33.43
C THR A 5 17.67 4.74 -32.41
N ASP A 6 18.91 4.22 -32.38
CA ASP A 6 19.31 3.17 -31.44
C ASP A 6 19.26 3.68 -29.97
N GLU A 7 19.66 4.94 -29.75
CA GLU A 7 19.59 5.59 -28.45
C GLU A 7 18.13 5.76 -27.97
N ILE A 8 17.23 6.18 -28.86
CA ILE A 8 15.79 6.30 -28.55
C ILE A 8 15.19 4.93 -28.19
N ILE A 9 15.48 3.89 -28.99
CA ILE A 9 14.96 2.53 -28.74
C ILE A 9 15.46 2.00 -27.38
N SER A 10 16.73 2.24 -27.06
CA SER A 10 17.31 1.84 -25.77
C SER A 10 16.60 2.52 -24.60
N LEU A 11 16.40 3.84 -24.67
CA LEU A 11 15.70 4.61 -23.64
C LEU A 11 14.25 4.17 -23.49
N GLN A 12 13.54 3.92 -24.59
CA GLN A 12 12.18 3.39 -24.58
C GLN A 12 12.12 2.06 -23.83
N GLY A 13 13.01 1.12 -24.15
CA GLY A 13 13.08 -0.17 -23.46
C GLY A 13 13.32 -0.04 -21.95
N GLN A 14 14.12 0.94 -21.51
CA GLN A 14 14.32 1.21 -20.08
C GLN A 14 13.07 1.78 -19.42
N MET A 15 12.40 2.72 -20.08
CA MET A 15 11.15 3.32 -19.59
C MET A 15 10.04 2.28 -19.46
N ASP A 16 9.91 1.40 -20.44
CA ASP A 16 8.91 0.32 -20.44
C ASP A 16 9.16 -0.66 -19.30
N ASN A 17 10.41 -1.06 -19.07
CA ASN A 17 10.77 -1.92 -17.94
C ASN A 17 10.44 -1.28 -16.59
N PHE A 18 10.80 0.00 -16.42
CA PHE A 18 10.50 0.73 -15.20
C PHE A 18 8.98 0.84 -14.94
N ARG A 19 8.21 1.12 -16.00
CA ARG A 19 6.75 1.20 -15.92
C ARG A 19 6.13 -0.16 -15.60
N ALA A 20 6.56 -1.22 -16.28
CA ALA A 20 6.06 -2.57 -16.06
C ALA A 20 6.30 -3.02 -14.60
N GLN A 21 7.49 -2.77 -14.06
CA GLN A 21 7.81 -3.09 -12.68
C GLN A 21 6.98 -2.29 -11.67
N ARG A 22 6.73 -0.99 -11.95
CA ARG A 22 5.85 -0.16 -11.11
C ARG A 22 4.44 -0.74 -11.05
N ILE A 23 3.86 -1.06 -12.20
CA ILE A 23 2.52 -1.64 -12.30
C ILE A 23 2.49 -2.96 -11.54
N ALA A 24 3.42 -3.88 -11.84
CA ALA A 24 3.46 -5.18 -11.20
C ALA A 24 3.53 -5.10 -9.67
N ARG A 25 4.36 -4.20 -9.12
CA ARG A 25 4.44 -4.03 -7.65
C ARG A 25 3.16 -3.45 -7.07
N THR A 26 2.58 -2.43 -7.68
CA THR A 26 1.34 -1.81 -7.18
C THR A 26 0.21 -2.82 -7.17
N GLU A 27 -0.02 -3.53 -8.28
CA GLU A 27 -1.17 -4.44 -8.39
C GLU A 27 -1.02 -5.68 -7.51
N VAL A 28 0.19 -6.26 -7.38
CA VAL A 28 0.41 -7.41 -6.50
C VAL A 28 0.20 -7.04 -5.03
N MET A 29 0.69 -5.88 -4.59
CA MET A 29 0.52 -5.44 -3.21
C MET A 29 -0.94 -5.08 -2.90
N ARG A 30 -1.64 -4.40 -3.83
CA ARG A 30 -3.08 -4.16 -3.71
C ARG A 30 -3.83 -5.48 -3.54
N ALA A 31 -3.66 -6.41 -4.49
CA ALA A 31 -4.39 -7.67 -4.48
C ALA A 31 -4.13 -8.49 -3.21
N SER A 32 -2.91 -8.42 -2.67
CA SER A 32 -2.56 -9.10 -1.42
C SER A 32 -3.30 -8.51 -0.22
N ASN A 33 -3.35 -7.17 -0.11
CA ASN A 33 -4.02 -6.51 1.01
C ASN A 33 -5.55 -6.56 0.90
N GLU A 34 -6.10 -6.39 -0.30
CA GLU A 34 -7.54 -6.55 -0.58
C GLU A 34 -7.99 -7.98 -0.28
N GLY A 35 -7.23 -8.98 -0.76
CA GLY A 35 -7.51 -10.39 -0.44
C GLY A 35 -7.43 -10.72 1.04
N ALA A 36 -6.55 -10.04 1.80
CA ALA A 36 -6.49 -10.17 3.25
C ALA A 36 -7.72 -9.56 3.95
N MET A 37 -8.20 -8.40 3.48
CA MET A 37 -9.44 -7.76 3.97
C MET A 37 -10.67 -8.65 3.74
N GLU A 38 -10.80 -9.21 2.53
CA GLU A 38 -11.88 -10.13 2.16
C GLU A 38 -11.80 -11.44 2.95
N GLY A 39 -10.59 -12.00 3.11
CA GLY A 39 -10.38 -13.29 3.77
C GLY A 39 -10.80 -13.34 5.24
N VAL A 40 -10.92 -12.19 5.91
CA VAL A 40 -11.33 -12.10 7.32
C VAL A 40 -12.78 -11.62 7.52
N GLN A 41 -13.45 -11.17 6.46
CA GLN A 41 -14.78 -10.54 6.52
C GLN A 41 -15.83 -11.47 7.17
N ASP A 42 -15.79 -12.75 6.80
CA ASP A 42 -16.80 -13.74 7.20
C ASP A 42 -16.45 -14.52 8.48
N LEU A 43 -15.38 -14.15 9.18
CA LEU A 43 -14.95 -14.89 10.39
C LEU A 43 -15.93 -14.76 11.56
N GLY A 44 -16.87 -13.81 11.53
CA GLY A 44 -17.86 -13.60 12.59
C GLY A 44 -17.24 -13.13 13.92
N ILE A 45 -15.99 -12.70 13.91
CA ILE A 45 -15.25 -12.19 15.06
C ILE A 45 -15.12 -10.68 14.91
N ALA A 46 -15.24 -9.94 16.01
CA ALA A 46 -14.98 -8.51 16.01
C ALA A 46 -13.46 -8.28 15.85
N LEU A 47 -13.06 -7.67 14.74
CA LEU A 47 -11.65 -7.44 14.39
C LEU A 47 -11.28 -5.95 14.41
N LYS A 48 -10.02 -5.70 14.68
CA LYS A 48 -9.30 -4.49 14.27
C LYS A 48 -8.38 -4.83 13.12
N LYS A 49 -8.11 -3.85 12.28
CA LYS A 49 -7.06 -3.93 11.28
C LYS A 49 -5.90 -3.03 11.67
N VAL A 50 -4.69 -3.48 11.37
CA VAL A 50 -3.43 -2.86 11.74
C VAL A 50 -2.62 -2.61 10.47
N TRP A 51 -2.10 -1.39 10.33
CA TRP A 51 -1.18 -1.05 9.26
C TRP A 51 0.23 -1.48 9.63
N LEU A 52 0.83 -2.36 8.83
CA LEU A 52 2.21 -2.80 8.99
C LEU A 52 3.07 -2.17 7.90
N SER A 53 3.95 -1.26 8.30
CA SER A 53 4.83 -0.61 7.36
C SER A 53 6.02 -1.48 7.04
N THR A 54 6.50 -1.41 5.80
CA THR A 54 7.83 -1.96 5.52
C THR A 54 8.84 -1.18 6.36
N THR A 55 9.84 -1.86 6.91
CA THR A 55 10.87 -1.22 7.75
C THR A 55 12.19 -1.13 6.99
N ASP A 56 12.23 -0.27 5.97
CA ASP A 56 13.46 0.04 5.25
C ASP A 56 13.54 1.52 4.83
N ALA A 57 14.69 1.91 4.24
CA ALA A 57 14.96 3.28 3.84
C ALA A 57 14.07 3.84 2.72
N ARG A 58 13.18 3.02 2.13
CA ARG A 58 12.24 3.44 1.08
C ARG A 58 10.81 3.55 1.60
N THR A 59 10.59 3.33 2.89
CA THR A 59 9.30 3.58 3.50
C THR A 59 9.05 5.07 3.51
N ARG A 60 7.89 5.47 2.98
CA ARG A 60 7.59 6.87 2.75
C ARG A 60 7.49 7.63 4.08
N THR A 61 8.09 8.80 4.11
CA THR A 61 8.01 9.76 5.22
C THR A 61 7.60 11.13 4.68
N LEU A 62 7.26 12.08 5.55
CA LEU A 62 7.04 13.47 5.13
C LEU A 62 8.30 14.17 4.61
N ALA A 63 9.49 13.59 4.77
CA ALA A 63 10.70 14.12 4.15
C ALA A 63 10.75 13.83 2.63
N ASP A 64 10.05 12.78 2.17
CA ASP A 64 10.12 12.28 0.80
C ASP A 64 8.84 12.53 -0.01
N GLY A 65 7.77 13.02 0.63
CA GLY A 65 6.48 13.26 -0.01
C GLY A 65 5.38 13.68 0.96
N GLU A 66 4.13 13.44 0.55
CA GLU A 66 2.93 13.94 1.24
C GLU A 66 2.35 12.95 2.27
N PHE A 67 2.76 11.68 2.21
CA PHE A 67 2.16 10.58 2.98
C PHE A 67 3.20 9.87 3.84
N ASP A 68 2.99 9.82 5.16
CA ASP A 68 3.92 9.23 6.11
C ASP A 68 3.54 7.79 6.41
N HIS A 69 4.13 6.85 5.68
CA HIS A 69 3.91 5.43 5.94
C HIS A 69 4.68 4.97 7.17
N ALA A 70 5.84 5.56 7.50
CA ALA A 70 6.59 5.19 8.69
C ALA A 70 5.78 5.47 9.98
N MET A 71 5.07 6.60 10.03
CA MET A 71 4.18 6.95 11.15
C MET A 71 2.90 6.10 11.21
N MET A 72 2.54 5.42 10.13
CA MET A 72 1.41 4.49 10.10
C MET A 72 1.74 3.12 10.68
N ASP A 73 3.00 2.82 10.98
CA ASP A 73 3.37 1.51 11.52
C ASP A 73 2.67 1.23 12.85
N ASN A 74 1.99 0.08 12.92
CA ASN A 74 1.13 -0.35 14.03
C ASN A 74 -0.07 0.56 14.32
N VAL A 75 -0.44 1.47 13.43
CA VAL A 75 -1.71 2.19 13.55
C VAL A 75 -2.84 1.16 13.41
N SER A 76 -3.74 1.15 14.39
CA SER A 76 -4.86 0.22 14.49
C SER A 76 -6.19 0.98 14.44
N VAL A 77 -7.10 0.50 13.61
CA VAL A 77 -8.48 1.01 13.49
C VAL A 77 -9.46 -0.16 13.52
N ASP A 78 -10.74 0.12 13.79
CA ASP A 78 -11.76 -0.92 13.65
C ASP A 78 -11.82 -1.43 12.21
N TYR A 79 -12.20 -2.69 12.01
CA TYR A 79 -12.18 -3.34 10.68
C TYR A 79 -12.85 -2.51 9.58
N ASN A 80 -14.00 -1.89 9.88
CA ASN A 80 -14.79 -1.06 8.96
C ASN A 80 -14.38 0.42 8.90
N ASP A 81 -13.47 0.86 9.78
CA ASP A 81 -12.99 2.24 9.78
C ASP A 81 -11.86 2.41 8.75
N LYS A 82 -11.71 3.59 8.19
CA LYS A 82 -10.60 3.90 7.26
C LYS A 82 -9.35 4.30 8.04
N PHE A 83 -8.19 3.90 7.52
CA PHE A 83 -6.92 4.50 7.91
C PHE A 83 -6.86 5.93 7.39
N ASN A 84 -6.33 6.84 8.20
CA ASN A 84 -6.07 8.21 7.80
C ASN A 84 -4.56 8.42 7.62
N VAL A 85 -4.11 8.48 6.37
CA VAL A 85 -2.73 8.76 6.02
C VAL A 85 -2.65 10.22 5.57
N ASN A 86 -2.31 11.11 6.50
CA ASN A 86 -2.14 12.55 6.23
C ASN A 86 -3.36 13.24 5.57
N GLY A 87 -4.58 12.78 5.87
CA GLY A 87 -5.83 13.31 5.34
C GLY A 87 -6.46 12.44 4.25
N ASP A 88 -5.72 11.47 3.71
CA ASP A 88 -6.25 10.50 2.77
C ASP A 88 -6.83 9.28 3.50
N LEU A 89 -8.09 8.98 3.24
CA LEU A 89 -8.86 7.95 3.95
C LEU A 89 -8.97 6.69 3.09
N ILE A 90 -8.25 5.64 3.49
CA ILE A 90 -8.14 4.37 2.75
C ILE A 90 -8.43 3.16 3.63
N ASP A 91 -8.95 2.10 3.05
CA ASP A 91 -9.33 0.88 3.79
C ASP A 91 -8.12 0.01 4.13
N PHE A 92 -7.09 0.01 3.30
CA PHE A 92 -5.87 -0.79 3.47
C PHE A 92 -4.69 -0.19 2.70
N PRO A 93 -3.43 -0.60 2.95
CA PRO A 93 -2.29 -0.09 2.20
C PRO A 93 -2.36 -0.43 0.71
N GLY A 94 -2.29 0.58 -0.16
CA GLY A 94 -2.38 0.38 -1.62
C GLY A 94 -3.81 0.33 -2.18
N ASP A 95 -4.80 0.71 -1.38
CA ASP A 95 -6.21 0.89 -1.78
C ASP A 95 -6.35 1.69 -3.11
N PRO A 96 -7.14 1.24 -4.10
CA PRO A 96 -7.43 2.00 -5.33
C PRO A 96 -8.10 3.33 -5.17
N ASP A 97 -8.85 3.52 -4.10
CA ASP A 97 -9.63 4.73 -3.92
C ASP A 97 -8.82 5.87 -3.29
N GLY A 98 -7.59 5.58 -2.81
CA GLY A 98 -6.68 6.57 -2.25
C GLY A 98 -5.85 7.33 -3.28
N ASP A 99 -5.13 8.34 -2.81
CA ASP A 99 -4.27 9.17 -3.66
C ASP A 99 -3.16 8.31 -4.31
N PRO A 100 -2.89 8.45 -5.63
CA PRO A 100 -1.82 7.72 -6.29
C PRO A 100 -0.43 7.89 -5.65
N ALA A 101 -0.12 9.05 -5.08
CA ALA A 101 1.13 9.29 -4.37
C ALA A 101 1.17 8.59 -3.00
N ASN A 102 0.02 8.24 -2.42
CA ASN A 102 -0.09 7.38 -1.24
C ASN A 102 0.07 5.89 -1.62
N THR A 103 -0.58 5.46 -2.71
CA THR A 103 -0.86 4.04 -2.98
C THR A 103 0.12 3.38 -3.97
N ILE A 104 0.63 4.09 -4.98
CA ILE A 104 1.55 3.51 -5.98
C ILE A 104 2.91 3.18 -5.36
N ASN A 105 3.46 2.00 -5.71
CA ASN A 105 4.67 1.42 -5.11
C ASN A 105 4.61 1.25 -3.58
N CYS A 106 3.42 1.35 -2.95
CA CYS A 106 3.27 0.97 -1.56
C CYS A 106 3.67 -0.50 -1.38
N ARG A 107 4.35 -0.81 -0.27
CA ARG A 107 4.78 -2.17 0.11
C ARG A 107 4.33 -2.55 1.52
N CYS A 108 3.57 -1.69 2.16
CA CYS A 108 2.99 -1.92 3.47
C CYS A 108 1.91 -3.00 3.37
N ALA A 109 1.61 -3.65 4.49
CA ALA A 109 0.64 -4.73 4.58
C ALA A 109 -0.44 -4.41 5.61
N VAL A 110 -1.62 -5.01 5.45
CA VAL A 110 -2.64 -5.03 6.50
C VAL A 110 -2.54 -6.32 7.31
N ALA A 111 -2.69 -6.19 8.63
CA ALA A 111 -2.84 -7.32 9.55
C ALA A 111 -4.13 -7.15 10.36
N PHE A 112 -4.54 -8.21 11.07
CA PHE A 112 -5.78 -8.24 11.83
C PHE A 112 -5.56 -8.76 13.23
N GLU A 113 -6.26 -8.14 14.18
CA GLU A 113 -6.25 -8.52 15.58
C GLU A 113 -7.70 -8.68 16.07
N PRO A 114 -8.03 -9.74 16.82
CA PRO A 114 -9.30 -9.82 17.53
C PRO A 114 -9.43 -8.64 18.50
N LYS A 115 -10.61 -8.02 18.53
CA LYS A 115 -10.96 -7.15 19.65
C LYS A 115 -11.01 -8.03 20.89
N GLU A 116 -10.32 -7.63 21.96
CA GLU A 116 -10.48 -8.31 23.25
C GLU A 116 -11.98 -8.36 23.56
N SER A 117 -12.50 -9.59 23.64
CA SER A 117 -13.82 -9.79 24.21
C SER A 117 -13.69 -9.43 25.67
N THR A 118 -14.36 -8.36 26.10
CA THR A 118 -14.74 -8.22 27.50
C THR A 118 -15.65 -9.41 27.82
N LEU A 119 -15.07 -10.57 28.09
CA LEU A 119 -15.74 -11.67 28.75
C LEU A 119 -15.98 -11.19 30.17
N ILE A 120 -17.19 -10.69 30.40
CA ILE A 120 -17.77 -10.48 31.73
C ILE A 120 -18.23 -11.84 32.26
#